data_AF-A0A817AD29-F1
#
_entry.id   AF-A0A817AD29-F1
#
_cell.length_a   1.000
_cell.length_b   1.000
_cell.length_c   1.000
_cell.angle_alpha   90.00
_cell.angle_beta   90.00
_cell.angle_gamma   90.00
#
_symmetry.space_group_name_H-M   'P 1'
#
loop_
_entity.id
_entity.type
_entity.pdbx_description
1 polymer ?
#
loop_
_entity_poly.entity_id
_entity_poly.type
_entity_poly.pdbx_seq_one_letter_code
_entity_poly.pdbx_strand_id
1 'polypeptide(L)'
;MSASFINNDENDVPFDDGEYEYGDDDADEMNNAQVPLYDDDDEEEDEDSENEEQTIQNNSAQQNKSRGSYTDEMNLIDYVIEEEKEIGGAKGEDSESTSRSTTYSSLLGNEQDSEEMILSNETRTNPKSKISTKEEGQIIRARAFLNRLDTKIQEKDELVKQIRESVYLTKDQTTKMEQNKIRLEKDLDQAQDQQNPTTINRLTGELNRLVREIALERDVLIEFQSKLDAAEMDRTKTIIERARYNAEEAVLKEKESQLIEQKRSLAQLRQRQEDWKVTQMKRVHLSELHTQKQALEQQAAAQRSAMDEARRSKKIAHKYLQQTFEKIRTEKRNEEEASRADTEKKIKSLLNLRNAIERNKDTLSIQTAQKRAQERDVRDAQKREQRSIEEEGQNGLFYMLRKQKNEKLEEMQKRFAEQQDANRLAIVDKILKEENEKERKRRLYPELYKSTTNKPLTMSTSTITRPKDLAPISQ
;
A
#
# COMPACT_ATOMS: atom_id res chain seq x y z
N MET A 1 -74.19 3.15 45.94
CA MET A 1 -73.64 1.87 46.43
C MET A 1 -72.14 1.99 46.33
N SER A 2 -71.53 2.21 47.48
CA SER A 2 -70.10 2.44 47.69
C SER A 2 -69.50 1.19 48.30
N ALA A 3 -68.32 0.75 47.83
CA ALA A 3 -67.37 -0.13 48.50
C ALA A 3 -66.11 -0.20 47.61
N SER A 4 -64.94 0.34 47.94
CA SER A 4 -63.98 0.05 49.02
C SER A 4 -63.16 -1.24 48.82
N PHE A 5 -61.84 -1.03 48.58
CA PHE A 5 -60.66 -1.73 49.12
C PHE A 5 -60.55 -3.28 49.06
N ILE A 6 -59.40 -3.78 48.59
CA ILE A 6 -58.36 -4.51 49.40
C ILE A 6 -57.13 -4.85 48.53
N ASN A 7 -55.95 -4.66 49.14
CA ASN A 7 -54.59 -4.98 48.70
C ASN A 7 -54.28 -6.49 48.73
N ASN A 8 -53.25 -6.90 47.98
CA ASN A 8 -52.28 -8.00 48.21
C ASN A 8 -51.18 -7.77 47.14
N ASP A 9 -49.98 -7.28 47.40
CA ASP A 9 -48.86 -7.78 48.24
C ASP A 9 -48.25 -9.12 47.78
N GLU A 10 -46.90 -9.14 47.82
CA GLU A 10 -45.95 -10.25 47.65
C GLU A 10 -45.47 -10.64 46.23
N ASN A 11 -44.26 -10.17 45.87
CA ASN A 11 -43.07 -11.04 45.78
C ASN A 11 -41.77 -10.24 45.63
N ASP A 12 -41.02 -10.24 46.74
CA ASP A 12 -39.61 -9.92 46.88
C ASP A 12 -38.69 -10.94 46.17
N VAL A 13 -37.63 -10.45 45.52
CA VAL A 13 -36.31 -11.13 45.50
C VAL A 13 -35.20 -10.06 45.41
N PRO A 14 -34.32 -9.91 46.41
CA PRO A 14 -33.05 -9.20 46.30
C PRO A 14 -31.91 -10.20 45.99
N PHE A 15 -30.95 -9.80 45.15
CA PHE A 15 -29.70 -10.53 44.88
C PHE A 15 -28.57 -9.50 45.04
N ASP A 16 -27.92 -9.43 46.20
CA ASP A 16 -26.79 -10.25 46.66
C ASP A 16 -25.46 -9.88 45.97
N ASP A 17 -24.87 -8.81 46.47
CA ASP A 17 -23.59 -8.76 47.20
C ASP A 17 -22.47 -9.70 46.71
N GLY A 18 -21.51 -9.15 45.98
CA GLY A 18 -20.27 -9.85 45.60
C GLY A 18 -19.06 -8.94 45.71
N GLU A 19 -18.54 -8.82 46.93
CA GLU A 19 -17.20 -8.33 47.23
C GLU A 19 -16.14 -9.11 46.41
N TYR A 20 -15.21 -8.39 45.78
CA TYR A 20 -13.92 -8.95 45.40
C TYR A 20 -12.80 -8.04 45.89
N GLU A 21 -12.22 -8.50 46.99
CA GLU A 21 -10.97 -8.09 47.59
C GLU A 21 -9.80 -8.76 46.84
N TYR A 22 -8.87 -7.97 46.32
CA TYR A 22 -7.47 -8.32 46.00
C TYR A 22 -6.74 -6.97 46.09
N GLY A 23 -5.87 -6.69 47.05
CA GLY A 23 -4.77 -7.52 47.53
C GLY A 23 -3.49 -6.95 46.92
N ASP A 24 -2.77 -6.17 47.72
CA ASP A 24 -1.46 -5.56 47.43
C ASP A 24 -0.44 -6.55 46.85
N ASP A 25 0.48 -6.04 46.03
CA ASP A 25 1.92 -6.37 46.10
C ASP A 25 2.68 -5.64 44.95
N ASP A 26 3.51 -4.68 45.38
CA ASP A 26 4.87 -4.35 44.91
C ASP A 26 5.23 -4.47 43.42
N ALA A 27 5.61 -3.34 42.82
CA ALA A 27 6.92 -3.22 42.16
C ALA A 27 7.26 -1.75 41.87
N ASP A 28 8.28 -1.29 42.58
CA ASP A 28 9.13 -0.17 42.24
C ASP A 28 9.66 -0.20 40.79
N GLU A 29 10.23 0.94 40.43
CA GLU A 29 11.34 1.14 39.50
C GLU A 29 11.07 1.79 38.14
N MET A 30 11.74 2.94 38.01
CA MET A 30 12.23 3.60 36.80
C MET A 30 11.22 4.45 36.03
N ASN A 31 11.18 5.75 36.35
CA ASN A 31 11.43 6.70 35.27
C ASN A 31 12.33 7.86 35.71
N ASN A 32 13.42 7.92 34.94
CA ASN A 32 14.53 8.81 34.99
C ASN A 32 14.18 10.06 34.18
N ALA A 33 14.04 11.21 34.81
CA ALA A 33 14.09 12.49 34.13
C ALA A 33 14.62 13.56 35.09
N GLN A 34 15.88 13.89 34.87
CA GLN A 34 16.58 15.05 35.41
C GLN A 34 15.85 16.37 35.11
N VAL A 35 16.30 17.42 35.82
CA VAL A 35 16.28 18.88 35.50
C VAL A 35 15.36 19.68 36.47
N PRO A 36 15.82 20.83 37.04
CA PRO A 36 16.38 20.88 38.39
C PRO A 36 15.72 21.93 39.33
N LEU A 37 16.15 21.85 40.59
CA LEU A 37 16.02 22.82 41.68
C LEU A 37 16.27 24.29 41.31
N TYR A 38 15.38 25.16 41.79
CA TYR A 38 15.63 26.39 42.57
C TYR A 38 14.41 26.45 43.53
N ASP A 39 14.52 26.14 44.83
CA ASP A 39 15.13 26.88 45.96
C ASP A 39 14.68 28.35 45.94
N ASP A 40 13.69 28.72 46.76
CA ASP A 40 13.86 29.34 48.10
C ASP A 40 13.87 30.89 47.90
N ASP A 41 13.12 31.75 48.57
CA ASP A 41 12.57 31.82 49.93
C ASP A 41 11.41 32.84 49.90
N ASP A 42 10.35 32.65 50.69
CA ASP A 42 9.44 33.74 51.09
C ASP A 42 8.61 33.28 52.30
N GLU A 43 9.20 33.26 53.49
CA GLU A 43 8.50 33.48 54.75
C GLU A 43 9.47 34.18 55.69
N GLU A 44 9.14 35.41 56.12
CA GLU A 44 9.28 35.85 57.51
C GLU A 44 8.30 37.03 57.72
N GLU A 45 7.36 36.79 58.63
CA GLU A 45 6.53 37.77 59.29
C GLU A 45 7.39 38.61 60.24
N ASP A 46 7.08 39.90 60.39
CA ASP A 46 7.27 40.57 61.67
C ASP A 46 6.29 41.75 61.79
N GLU A 47 5.51 41.70 62.87
CA GLU A 47 4.68 42.75 63.42
C GLU A 47 5.57 43.83 64.07
N ASP A 48 5.21 45.11 63.98
CA ASP A 48 4.79 45.91 65.16
C ASP A 48 4.77 47.44 64.93
N SER A 49 3.64 48.01 65.35
CA SER A 49 3.48 49.23 66.16
C SER A 49 3.70 50.64 65.57
N GLU A 50 2.62 51.44 65.71
CA GLU A 50 2.57 52.81 66.31
C GLU A 50 3.32 53.97 65.61
N ASN A 51 2.88 55.23 65.56
CA ASN A 51 1.67 56.01 65.86
C ASN A 51 1.96 57.47 65.36
N GLU A 52 0.97 58.37 65.43
CA GLU A 52 1.08 59.86 65.44
C GLU A 52 1.08 60.72 64.15
N GLU A 53 -0.10 61.33 63.95
CA GLU A 53 -0.41 62.77 63.85
C GLU A 53 0.22 63.70 62.79
N GLN A 54 -0.69 64.17 61.91
CA GLN A 54 -0.94 65.54 61.44
C GLN A 54 0.24 66.49 61.14
N THR A 55 0.31 66.94 59.89
CA THR A 55 0.38 68.39 59.57
C THR A 55 -0.01 68.67 58.12
N ILE A 56 -0.96 69.59 57.94
CA ILE A 56 -1.32 70.20 56.65
C ILE A 56 -0.27 71.26 56.33
N GLN A 57 0.38 71.19 55.16
CA GLN A 57 0.86 72.38 54.45
C GLN A 57 0.80 72.18 52.92
N ASN A 58 0.18 73.17 52.28
CA ASN A 58 0.04 73.37 50.85
C ASN A 58 1.39 73.53 50.12
N ASN A 59 1.51 72.90 48.94
CA ASN A 59 2.15 73.41 47.73
C ASN A 59 1.85 72.44 46.58
N SER A 60 0.93 72.77 45.67
CA SER A 60 1.16 73.56 44.44
C SER A 60 1.96 72.81 43.35
N ALA A 61 1.22 72.50 42.28
CA ALA A 61 1.65 72.35 40.90
C ALA A 61 2.59 71.20 40.47
N GLN A 62 2.16 70.56 39.38
CA GLN A 62 2.90 69.67 38.49
C GLN A 62 3.19 68.27 39.02
N GLN A 63 2.27 67.34 38.71
CA GLN A 63 2.54 66.09 37.98
C GLN A 63 1.33 65.15 38.12
N ASN A 64 0.34 65.29 37.22
CA ASN A 64 -0.58 64.19 36.91
C ASN A 64 -0.29 63.71 35.48
N LYS A 65 0.80 62.93 35.37
CA LYS A 65 0.99 61.92 34.32
C LYS A 65 0.60 60.58 34.94
N SER A 66 -0.62 60.16 34.68
CA SER A 66 -1.21 58.84 34.99
C SER A 66 -2.69 59.02 34.61
N ARG A 67 -3.32 58.31 33.68
CA ARG A 67 -3.24 56.90 33.35
C ARG A 67 -3.91 56.73 31.98
N GLY A 68 -3.10 56.64 30.91
CA GLY A 68 -3.59 56.26 29.59
C GLY A 68 -4.00 54.80 29.61
N SER A 69 -5.29 54.55 29.85
CA SER A 69 -5.89 53.23 29.83
C SER A 69 -6.48 52.98 28.44
N TYR A 70 -5.76 52.19 27.65
CA TYR A 70 -6.20 51.39 26.50
C TYR A 70 -7.67 51.55 26.09
N THR A 71 -7.92 52.36 25.05
CA THR A 71 -9.07 52.20 24.14
C THR A 71 -8.73 52.60 22.69
N ASP A 72 -7.45 52.61 22.32
CA ASP A 72 -6.97 53.04 20.99
C ASP A 72 -7.01 51.91 19.93
N GLU A 73 -7.90 50.92 20.10
CA GLU A 73 -8.07 49.78 19.18
C GLU A 73 -9.50 49.66 18.60
N MET A 74 -10.25 50.76 18.46
CA MET A 74 -11.60 50.71 17.86
C MET A 74 -11.89 51.76 16.79
N ASN A 75 -10.89 52.46 16.25
CA ASN A 75 -11.04 53.39 15.12
C ASN A 75 -10.17 53.01 13.91
N LEU A 76 -10.22 51.74 13.50
CA LEU A 76 -9.66 51.29 12.22
C LEU A 76 -10.76 50.78 11.28
N ILE A 77 -11.76 51.62 11.01
CA ILE A 77 -12.61 51.47 9.81
C ILE A 77 -12.67 52.84 9.14
N ASP A 78 -11.53 53.27 8.63
CA ASP A 78 -11.45 54.22 7.52
C ASP A 78 -10.97 53.41 6.30
N TYR A 79 -11.85 52.55 5.79
CA TYR A 79 -11.66 51.97 4.47
C TYR A 79 -12.13 53.00 3.44
N VAL A 80 -11.12 53.69 2.90
CA VAL A 80 -11.11 54.32 1.59
C VAL A 80 -11.72 53.32 0.58
N ILE A 81 -12.95 53.57 0.16
CA ILE A 81 -13.49 53.00 -1.08
C ILE A 81 -13.08 53.99 -2.17
N GLU A 82 -11.89 53.79 -2.72
CA GLU A 82 -11.51 54.40 -4.00
C GLU A 82 -12.17 53.62 -5.15
N GLU A 83 -12.72 54.40 -6.06
CA GLU A 83 -13.40 53.99 -7.28
C GLU A 83 -12.49 53.23 -8.26
N GLU A 84 -13.12 52.24 -8.89
CA GLU A 84 -12.88 51.64 -10.21
C GLU A 84 -11.63 52.06 -11.02
N LYS A 85 -10.82 51.06 -11.40
CA LYS A 85 -10.18 51.02 -12.73
C LYS A 85 -10.28 49.63 -13.38
N GLU A 86 -11.26 49.57 -14.26
CA GLU A 86 -11.24 48.92 -15.57
C GLU A 86 -9.84 48.62 -16.16
N ILE A 87 -9.48 47.34 -16.21
CA ILE A 87 -8.52 46.71 -17.13
C ILE A 87 -9.10 45.29 -17.35
N GLY A 88 -9.58 44.85 -18.51
CA GLY A 88 -9.03 45.02 -19.85
C GLY A 88 -8.36 43.71 -20.28
N GLY A 89 -9.13 42.80 -20.91
CA GLY A 89 -8.68 41.96 -22.03
C GLY A 89 -7.70 40.79 -21.81
N ALA A 90 -8.23 39.58 -22.03
CA ALA A 90 -7.74 38.51 -22.92
C ALA A 90 -6.35 37.84 -22.73
N LYS A 91 -6.42 36.49 -22.65
CA LYS A 91 -5.61 35.40 -23.26
C LYS A 91 -5.54 34.25 -22.24
N GLY A 92 -5.98 33.02 -22.49
CA GLY A 92 -5.82 32.21 -23.71
C GLY A 92 -4.55 31.37 -23.54
N GLU A 93 -4.68 30.05 -23.67
CA GLU A 93 -3.65 28.98 -23.61
C GLU A 93 -3.39 28.43 -22.18
N ASP A 94 -3.23 27.13 -21.90
CA ASP A 94 -3.58 25.86 -22.53
C ASP A 94 -3.48 24.83 -21.39
N SER A 95 -4.52 24.03 -21.13
CA SER A 95 -4.45 22.91 -20.19
C SER A 95 -4.60 21.59 -20.94
N GLU A 96 -3.45 20.95 -21.19
CA GLU A 96 -3.36 19.57 -21.67
C GLU A 96 -4.12 18.64 -20.72
N SER A 97 -5.27 18.19 -21.20
CA SER A 97 -6.13 17.23 -20.51
C SER A 97 -5.59 15.83 -20.73
N THR A 98 -4.94 15.27 -19.70
CA THR A 98 -4.66 13.83 -19.67
C THR A 98 -5.97 13.08 -19.43
N SER A 99 -6.58 12.60 -20.51
CA SER A 99 -7.77 11.73 -20.46
C SER A 99 -7.42 10.39 -19.81
N ARG A 100 -7.82 10.19 -18.55
CA ARG A 100 -7.90 8.87 -17.92
C ARG A 100 -9.37 8.41 -17.89
N SER A 101 -9.65 7.50 -18.83
CA SER A 101 -10.83 6.63 -18.96
C SER A 101 -11.64 6.40 -17.69
N THR A 102 -12.81 7.04 -17.60
CA THR A 102 -13.90 6.71 -16.68
C THR A 102 -14.92 5.81 -17.39
N THR A 103 -14.80 4.50 -17.22
CA THR A 103 -15.80 3.52 -17.71
C THR A 103 -16.43 2.67 -16.61
N TYR A 104 -16.37 3.10 -15.35
CA TYR A 104 -16.97 2.35 -14.23
C TYR A 104 -17.69 3.27 -13.23
N SER A 105 -18.66 4.06 -13.70
CA SER A 105 -19.56 4.84 -12.81
C SER A 105 -20.94 5.03 -13.42
N SER A 106 -21.56 3.96 -13.92
CA SER A 106 -22.91 4.01 -14.51
C SER A 106 -23.89 3.00 -13.87
N LEU A 107 -23.58 2.50 -12.67
CA LEU A 107 -24.40 1.45 -12.04
C LEU A 107 -24.96 1.74 -10.64
N LEU A 108 -24.93 2.99 -10.17
CA LEU A 108 -25.58 3.35 -8.91
C LEU A 108 -26.35 4.68 -9.03
N GLY A 109 -27.66 4.56 -9.25
CA GLY A 109 -28.67 5.41 -8.60
C GLY A 109 -29.03 6.75 -9.26
N ASN A 110 -30.04 6.72 -10.15
CA ASN A 110 -30.71 7.87 -10.76
C ASN A 110 -31.48 8.80 -9.80
N GLU A 111 -31.37 8.65 -8.48
CA GLU A 111 -32.02 9.54 -7.48
C GLU A 111 -31.07 10.64 -6.96
N GLN A 112 -29.78 10.59 -7.29
CA GLN A 112 -28.75 11.44 -6.68
C GLN A 112 -28.42 12.69 -7.49
N ASP A 113 -28.60 12.63 -8.81
CA ASP A 113 -28.52 13.81 -9.68
C ASP A 113 -29.62 14.83 -9.33
N SER A 114 -30.72 14.40 -8.71
CA SER A 114 -31.81 15.28 -8.26
C SER A 114 -31.38 16.20 -7.11
N GLU A 115 -30.63 15.71 -6.12
CA GLU A 115 -30.31 16.48 -4.91
C GLU A 115 -29.17 17.49 -5.16
N GLU A 116 -28.19 17.12 -6.00
CA GLU A 116 -27.16 18.03 -6.51
C GLU A 116 -27.77 19.12 -7.41
N MET A 117 -28.77 18.76 -8.21
CA MET A 117 -29.53 19.71 -9.04
C MET A 117 -30.42 20.64 -8.19
N ILE A 118 -30.95 20.19 -7.04
CA ILE A 118 -31.73 21.00 -6.10
C ILE A 118 -30.83 22.01 -5.37
N LEU A 119 -29.68 21.58 -4.82
CA LEU A 119 -28.74 22.45 -4.11
C LEU A 119 -28.09 23.51 -5.02
N SER A 120 -27.87 23.18 -6.30
CA SER A 120 -27.35 24.12 -7.29
C SER A 120 -28.42 25.11 -7.78
N ASN A 121 -29.70 24.69 -7.89
CA ASN A 121 -30.80 25.57 -8.27
C ASN A 121 -31.22 26.54 -7.15
N GLU A 122 -31.10 26.17 -5.87
CA GLU A 122 -31.34 27.08 -4.72
C GLU A 122 -30.37 28.27 -4.68
N THR A 123 -29.15 28.12 -5.22
CA THR A 123 -28.22 29.26 -5.32
C THR A 123 -28.61 30.27 -6.41
N ARG A 124 -29.42 29.85 -7.39
CA ARG A 124 -29.80 30.63 -8.57
C ARG A 124 -31.13 31.37 -8.43
N THR A 125 -31.95 31.06 -7.43
CA THR A 125 -33.26 31.71 -7.29
C THR A 125 -33.17 33.05 -6.57
N ASN A 126 -33.63 34.08 -7.28
CA ASN A 126 -34.03 35.43 -6.87
C ASN A 126 -32.96 36.46 -6.48
N PRO A 127 -32.51 37.30 -7.44
CA PRO A 127 -31.77 38.53 -7.17
C PRO A 127 -32.64 39.72 -6.70
N LYS A 128 -33.96 39.55 -6.56
CA LYS A 128 -34.89 40.68 -6.32
C LYS A 128 -35.12 41.05 -4.84
N SER A 129 -34.63 40.25 -3.89
CA SER A 129 -34.77 40.54 -2.45
C SER A 129 -33.43 40.60 -1.70
N LYS A 130 -32.31 40.32 -2.35
CA LYS A 130 -30.99 40.33 -1.70
C LYS A 130 -30.55 41.76 -1.48
N ILE A 131 -30.27 42.13 -0.24
CA ILE A 131 -29.78 43.47 0.11
C ILE A 131 -28.45 43.66 -0.61
N SER A 132 -28.33 44.78 -1.33
CA SER A 132 -27.11 45.08 -2.09
C SER A 132 -25.94 45.33 -1.14
N THR A 133 -24.71 45.02 -1.54
CA THR A 133 -23.50 45.35 -0.76
C THR A 133 -23.40 46.85 -0.44
N LYS A 134 -23.88 47.70 -1.36
CA LYS A 134 -23.99 49.15 -1.14
C LYS A 134 -25.00 49.49 -0.06
N GLU A 135 -26.15 48.79 -0.03
CA GLU A 135 -27.19 48.96 0.97
C GLU A 135 -26.75 48.42 2.33
N GLU A 136 -26.04 47.30 2.38
CA GLU A 136 -25.37 46.78 3.58
C GLU A 136 -24.43 47.83 4.18
N GLY A 137 -23.55 48.43 3.36
CA GLY A 137 -22.67 49.50 3.81
C GLY A 137 -23.42 50.76 4.28
N GLN A 138 -24.58 51.07 3.68
CA GLN A 138 -25.45 52.15 4.17
C GLN A 138 -26.09 51.82 5.51
N ILE A 139 -26.54 50.59 5.72
CA ILE A 139 -27.12 50.12 6.98
C ILE A 139 -26.09 50.24 8.11
N ILE A 140 -24.87 49.76 7.89
CA ILE A 140 -23.77 49.82 8.86
C ILE A 140 -23.44 51.27 9.21
N ARG A 141 -23.31 52.14 8.21
CA ARG A 141 -23.03 53.58 8.43
C ARG A 141 -24.15 54.29 9.18
N ALA A 142 -25.41 54.00 8.84
CA ALA A 142 -26.56 54.57 9.53
C ALA A 142 -26.60 54.12 11.00
N ARG A 143 -26.31 52.85 11.28
CA ARG A 143 -26.22 52.35 12.65
C ARG A 143 -25.07 53.00 13.43
N ALA A 144 -23.90 53.13 12.83
CA ALA A 144 -22.76 53.81 13.44
C ALA A 144 -23.08 55.29 13.76
N PHE A 145 -23.78 55.97 12.86
CA PHE A 145 -24.22 57.35 13.07
C PHE A 145 -25.20 57.47 14.25
N LEU A 146 -26.18 56.58 14.36
CA LEU A 146 -27.11 56.56 15.50
C LEU A 146 -26.39 56.30 16.81
N ASN A 147 -25.47 55.34 16.83
CA ASN A 147 -24.65 55.05 18.02
C ASN A 147 -23.81 56.27 18.42
N ARG A 148 -23.25 57.02 17.46
CA ARG A 148 -22.53 58.27 17.74
C ARG A 148 -23.41 59.35 18.35
N LEU A 149 -24.69 59.42 17.97
CA LEU A 149 -25.63 60.34 18.62
C LEU A 149 -25.91 59.90 20.06
N ASP A 150 -26.04 58.59 20.31
CA ASP A 150 -26.25 58.05 21.65
C ASP A 150 -25.04 58.33 22.57
N THR A 151 -23.80 58.15 22.08
CA THR A 151 -22.60 58.50 22.85
C THR A 151 -22.52 60.00 23.15
N LYS A 152 -22.83 60.86 22.17
CA LYS A 152 -22.89 62.31 22.38
C LYS A 152 -23.93 62.71 23.42
N ILE A 153 -25.08 62.03 23.48
CA ILE A 153 -26.09 62.27 24.51
C ILE A 153 -25.50 61.90 25.88
N GLN A 154 -24.84 60.75 26.01
CA GLN A 154 -24.19 60.33 27.26
C GLN A 154 -23.14 61.35 27.73
N GLU A 155 -22.27 61.82 26.83
CA GLU A 155 -21.26 62.85 27.13
C GLU A 155 -21.90 64.16 27.63
N LYS A 156 -22.99 64.61 26.99
CA LYS A 156 -23.71 65.82 27.40
C LYS A 156 -24.45 65.62 28.72
N ASP A 157 -24.98 64.42 28.98
CA ASP A 157 -25.63 64.05 30.25
C ASP A 157 -24.63 64.08 31.41
N GLU A 158 -23.42 63.56 31.20
CA GLU A 158 -22.34 63.60 32.19
C GLU A 158 -21.90 65.03 32.49
N LEU A 159 -21.71 65.84 31.45
CA LEU A 159 -21.36 67.25 31.60
C LEU A 159 -22.43 68.03 32.38
N VAL A 160 -23.72 67.81 32.08
CA VAL A 160 -24.82 68.41 32.84
C VAL A 160 -24.81 67.96 34.30
N LYS A 161 -24.54 66.68 34.58
CA LYS A 161 -24.42 66.18 35.97
C LYS A 161 -23.29 66.88 36.73
N GLN A 162 -22.11 66.99 36.13
CA GLN A 162 -20.94 67.66 36.73
C GLN A 162 -21.24 69.13 37.05
N ILE A 163 -21.88 69.86 36.13
CA ILE A 163 -22.23 71.26 36.37
C ILE A 163 -23.34 71.39 37.43
N ARG A 164 -24.33 70.49 37.46
CA ARG A 164 -25.35 70.48 38.52
C ARG A 164 -24.73 70.26 39.90
N GLU A 165 -23.75 69.38 39.99
CA GLU A 165 -22.99 69.15 41.21
C GLU A 165 -22.19 70.40 41.62
N SER A 166 -21.48 71.06 40.69
CA SER A 166 -20.76 72.29 40.99
C SER A 166 -21.70 73.42 41.45
N VAL A 167 -22.86 73.57 40.82
CA VAL A 167 -23.92 74.51 41.25
C VAL A 167 -24.39 74.19 42.66
N TYR A 168 -24.59 72.92 43.00
CA TYR A 168 -25.00 72.50 44.34
C TYR A 168 -23.95 72.85 45.39
N LEU A 169 -22.68 72.53 45.12
CA LEU A 169 -21.56 72.81 46.02
C LEU A 169 -21.39 74.31 46.27
N THR A 170 -21.43 75.15 45.23
CA THR A 170 -21.34 76.61 45.39
C THR A 170 -22.54 77.18 46.14
N LYS A 171 -23.74 76.65 45.93
CA LYS A 171 -24.93 77.04 46.71
C LYS A 171 -24.77 76.70 48.19
N ASP A 172 -24.33 75.48 48.51
CA ASP A 172 -24.10 75.04 49.90
C ASP A 172 -22.98 75.85 50.59
N GLN A 173 -21.91 76.18 49.86
CA GLN A 173 -20.86 77.06 50.39
C GLN A 173 -21.39 78.47 50.67
N THR A 174 -22.20 79.03 49.75
CA THR A 174 -22.83 80.33 49.93
C THR A 174 -23.74 80.35 51.17
N THR A 175 -24.56 79.32 51.38
CA THR A 175 -25.44 79.25 52.56
C THR A 175 -24.67 79.11 53.87
N LYS A 176 -23.58 78.33 53.89
CA LYS A 176 -22.67 78.24 55.05
C LYS A 176 -22.02 79.58 55.37
N MET A 177 -21.56 80.32 54.35
CA MET A 177 -21.01 81.66 54.53
C MET A 177 -22.07 82.66 55.01
N GLU A 178 -23.31 82.58 54.51
CA GLU A 178 -24.44 83.38 54.99
C GLU A 178 -24.77 83.10 56.47
N GLN A 179 -24.74 81.83 56.89
CA GLN A 179 -24.90 81.48 58.30
C GLN A 179 -23.77 82.05 59.17
N ASN A 180 -22.53 82.00 58.68
CA ASN A 180 -21.39 82.61 59.39
C ASN A 180 -21.52 84.14 59.47
N LYS A 181 -22.07 84.78 58.44
CA LYS A 181 -22.36 86.23 58.45
C LYS A 181 -23.33 86.57 59.58
N ILE A 182 -24.42 85.82 59.70
CA ILE A 182 -25.42 86.02 60.77
C ILE A 182 -24.79 85.82 62.16
N ARG A 183 -23.89 84.83 62.32
CA ARG A 183 -23.16 84.61 63.58
C ARG A 183 -22.24 85.79 63.93
N LEU A 184 -21.45 86.26 62.97
CA LEU A 184 -20.56 87.41 63.16
C LEU A 184 -21.32 88.71 63.43
N GLU A 185 -22.50 88.90 62.81
CA GLU A 185 -23.39 90.03 63.11
C GLU A 185 -23.87 89.98 64.56
N LYS A 186 -24.27 88.79 65.05
CA LYS A 186 -24.66 88.61 66.45
C LYS A 186 -23.51 88.85 67.43
N ASP A 187 -22.30 88.40 67.10
CA ASP A 187 -21.11 88.62 67.93
C ASP A 187 -20.69 90.10 67.93
N LEU A 188 -20.91 90.80 66.81
CA LEU A 188 -20.71 92.24 66.70
C LEU A 188 -21.68 93.02 67.60
N ASP A 189 -22.97 92.65 67.60
CA ASP A 189 -23.98 93.26 68.46
C ASP A 189 -23.60 93.08 69.96
N GLN A 190 -23.15 91.88 70.34
CA GLN A 190 -22.67 91.63 71.72
C GLN A 190 -21.41 92.44 72.06
N ALA A 191 -20.49 92.60 71.12
CA ALA A 191 -19.29 93.41 71.32
C ALA A 191 -19.61 94.91 71.43
N GLN A 192 -20.65 95.38 70.73
CA GLN A 192 -21.20 96.73 70.86
C GLN A 192 -21.81 96.95 72.24
N ASP A 193 -22.59 95.99 72.74
CA ASP A 193 -23.15 96.04 74.11
C ASP A 193 -22.06 96.13 75.18
N GLN A 194 -20.92 95.45 74.96
CA GLN A 194 -19.75 95.46 75.85
C GLN A 194 -18.83 96.68 75.66
N GLN A 195 -19.10 97.55 74.69
CA GLN A 195 -18.34 98.77 74.35
C GLN A 195 -16.82 98.55 74.17
N ASN A 196 -16.40 97.41 73.64
CA ASN A 196 -14.98 97.13 73.35
C ASN A 196 -14.63 97.52 71.90
N PRO A 197 -13.95 98.67 71.66
CA PRO A 197 -13.74 99.18 70.30
C PRO A 197 -12.81 98.30 69.45
N THR A 198 -11.87 97.57 70.08
CA THR A 198 -10.91 96.74 69.37
C THR A 198 -11.58 95.49 68.76
N THR A 199 -12.48 94.86 69.51
CA THR A 199 -13.23 93.69 69.03
C THR A 199 -14.24 94.09 67.96
N ILE A 200 -14.91 95.25 68.12
CA ILE A 200 -15.83 95.80 67.12
C ILE A 200 -15.11 96.02 65.79
N ASN A 201 -13.94 96.68 65.79
CA ASN A 201 -13.19 96.94 64.56
C ASN A 201 -12.72 95.64 63.89
N ARG A 202 -12.28 94.65 64.67
CA ARG A 202 -11.89 93.33 64.15
C ARG A 202 -13.05 92.62 63.49
N LEU A 203 -14.18 92.48 64.20
CA LEU A 203 -15.38 91.80 63.70
C LEU A 203 -15.98 92.53 62.49
N THR A 204 -15.94 93.87 62.48
CA THR A 204 -16.37 94.67 61.33
C THR A 204 -15.48 94.41 60.10
N GLY A 205 -14.16 94.28 60.30
CA GLY A 205 -13.23 93.90 59.24
C GLY A 205 -13.51 92.49 58.68
N GLU A 206 -13.72 91.53 59.57
CA GLU A 206 -14.07 90.14 59.22
C GLU A 206 -15.42 90.06 58.49
N LEU A 207 -16.44 90.79 58.96
CA LEU A 207 -17.76 90.88 58.31
C LEU A 207 -17.67 91.47 56.90
N ASN A 208 -16.95 92.59 56.74
CA ASN A 208 -16.75 93.22 55.43
C ASN A 208 -15.97 92.33 54.45
N ARG A 209 -15.07 91.48 54.96
CA ARG A 209 -14.39 90.46 54.16
C ARG A 209 -15.37 89.37 53.75
N LEU A 210 -16.14 88.82 54.69
CA LEU A 210 -17.09 87.75 54.42
C LEU A 210 -18.19 88.19 53.44
N VAL A 211 -18.68 89.44 53.54
CA VAL A 211 -19.66 90.01 52.59
C VAL A 211 -19.08 90.07 51.18
N ARG A 212 -17.79 90.41 51.03
CA ARG A 212 -17.11 90.37 49.73
C ARG A 212 -16.94 88.95 49.21
N GLU A 213 -16.54 88.00 50.07
CA GLU A 213 -16.43 86.58 49.70
C GLU A 213 -17.79 85.99 49.25
N ILE A 214 -18.88 86.30 49.96
CA ILE A 214 -20.25 85.91 49.55
C ILE A 214 -20.63 86.51 48.18
N ALA A 215 -20.26 87.77 47.91
CA ALA A 215 -20.54 88.38 46.61
C ALA A 215 -19.80 87.66 45.48
N LEU A 216 -18.52 87.33 45.68
CA LEU A 216 -17.72 86.58 44.71
C LEU A 216 -18.28 85.16 44.47
N GLU A 217 -18.68 84.44 45.52
CA GLU A 217 -19.28 83.11 45.37
C GLU A 217 -20.64 83.16 44.66
N ARG A 218 -21.41 84.24 44.84
CA ARG A 218 -22.65 84.46 44.08
C ARG A 218 -22.38 84.73 42.61
N ASP A 219 -21.32 85.47 42.27
CA ASP A 219 -20.91 85.67 40.88
C ASP A 219 -20.51 84.33 40.23
N VAL A 220 -19.73 83.51 40.93
CA VAL A 220 -19.38 82.14 40.50
C VAL A 220 -20.63 81.27 40.32
N LEU A 221 -21.62 81.40 41.21
CA LEU A 221 -22.89 80.69 41.09
C LEU A 221 -23.67 81.11 39.83
N ILE A 222 -23.71 82.40 39.51
CA ILE A 222 -24.36 82.91 38.28
C ILE A 222 -23.64 82.36 37.05
N GLU A 223 -22.31 82.33 37.06
CA GLU A 223 -21.54 81.73 35.96
C GLU A 223 -21.87 80.24 35.78
N PHE A 224 -21.91 79.46 36.87
CA PHE A 224 -22.26 78.04 36.78
C PHE A 224 -23.71 77.80 36.35
N GLN A 225 -24.65 78.67 36.76
CA GLN A 225 -26.04 78.60 36.29
C GLN A 225 -26.14 78.89 34.79
N SER A 226 -25.45 79.92 34.29
CA SER A 226 -25.40 80.20 32.85
C SER A 226 -24.77 79.03 32.05
N LYS A 227 -23.69 78.43 32.58
CA LYS A 227 -23.10 77.21 31.99
C LYS A 227 -24.06 76.02 32.02
N LEU A 228 -24.85 75.88 33.09
CA LEU A 228 -25.85 74.82 33.21
C LEU A 228 -26.94 74.99 32.15
N ASP A 229 -27.51 76.18 32.01
CA ASP A 229 -28.54 76.46 31.01
C ASP A 229 -28.03 76.19 29.59
N ALA A 230 -26.80 76.61 29.29
CA ALA A 230 -26.15 76.33 28.01
C ALA A 230 -25.96 74.82 27.76
N ALA A 231 -25.49 74.08 28.76
CA ALA A 231 -25.29 72.64 28.68
C ALA A 231 -26.61 71.86 28.52
N GLU A 232 -27.66 72.28 29.24
CA GLU A 232 -29.00 71.68 29.14
C GLU A 232 -29.65 71.97 27.78
N MET A 233 -29.47 73.18 27.24
CA MET A 233 -29.87 73.48 25.86
C MET A 233 -29.14 72.62 24.84
N ASP A 234 -27.83 72.42 25.00
CA ASP A 234 -27.07 71.57 24.08
C ASP A 234 -27.47 70.10 24.18
N ARG A 235 -27.67 69.59 25.41
CA ARG A 235 -28.19 68.25 25.66
C ARG A 235 -29.57 68.04 25.02
N THR A 236 -30.48 69.01 25.16
CA THR A 236 -31.81 68.90 24.57
C THR A 236 -31.76 68.96 23.05
N LYS A 237 -30.87 69.77 22.45
CA LYS A 237 -30.64 69.77 21.00
C LYS A 237 -30.18 68.40 20.49
N THR A 238 -29.23 67.74 21.16
CA THR A 238 -28.75 66.41 20.75
C THR A 238 -29.84 65.34 20.90
N ILE A 239 -30.65 65.41 21.96
CA ILE A 239 -31.80 64.51 22.15
C ILE A 239 -32.84 64.72 21.04
N ILE A 240 -33.14 65.97 20.67
CA ILE A 240 -34.06 66.27 19.57
C ILE A 240 -33.50 65.76 18.23
N GLU A 241 -32.20 65.94 17.98
CA GLU A 241 -31.54 65.41 16.79
C GLU A 241 -31.66 63.89 16.74
N ARG A 242 -31.37 63.18 17.84
CA ARG A 242 -31.55 61.73 17.94
C ARG A 242 -32.99 61.31 17.70
N ALA A 243 -33.95 62.03 18.29
CA ALA A 243 -35.37 61.72 18.17
C ALA A 243 -35.88 61.81 16.72
N ARG A 244 -35.29 62.68 15.88
CA ARG A 244 -35.63 62.77 14.45
C ARG A 244 -35.34 61.47 13.71
N TYR A 245 -34.31 60.73 14.11
CA TYR A 245 -33.92 59.47 13.48
C TYR A 245 -34.64 58.23 14.03
N ASN A 246 -35.55 58.37 14.99
CA ASN A 246 -36.26 57.21 15.58
C ASN A 246 -37.12 56.46 14.56
N ALA A 247 -37.79 57.17 13.64
CA ALA A 247 -38.58 56.53 12.58
C ALA A 247 -37.67 55.80 11.58
N GLU A 248 -36.52 56.37 11.27
CA GLU A 248 -35.52 55.76 10.39
C GLU A 248 -34.85 54.54 11.05
N GLU A 249 -34.67 54.56 12.37
CA GLU A 249 -34.13 53.42 13.13
C GLU A 249 -35.04 52.20 13.06
N ALA A 250 -36.37 52.38 13.09
CA ALA A 250 -37.30 51.26 12.96
C ALA A 250 -37.15 50.56 11.60
N VAL A 251 -37.07 51.33 10.52
CA VAL A 251 -36.83 50.82 9.17
C VAL A 251 -35.44 50.20 9.05
N LEU A 252 -34.43 50.81 9.67
CA LEU A 252 -33.06 50.30 9.70
C LEU A 252 -33.00 48.92 10.39
N LYS A 253 -33.66 48.76 11.54
CA LYS A 253 -33.73 47.48 12.28
C LYS A 253 -34.38 46.38 11.44
N GLU A 254 -35.44 46.69 10.70
CA GLU A 254 -36.06 45.72 9.80
C GLU A 254 -35.08 45.28 8.70
N LYS A 255 -34.38 46.22 8.07
CA LYS A 255 -33.36 45.93 7.06
C LYS A 255 -32.18 45.14 7.63
N GLU A 256 -31.73 45.46 8.84
CA GLU A 256 -30.71 44.70 9.56
C GLU A 256 -31.16 43.26 9.80
N SER A 257 -32.41 43.06 10.26
CA SER A 257 -32.98 41.74 10.48
C SER A 257 -33.03 40.93 9.18
N GLN A 258 -33.48 41.53 8.09
CA GLN A 258 -33.49 40.90 6.76
C GLN A 258 -32.07 40.52 6.31
N LEU A 259 -31.09 41.40 6.56
CA LEU A 259 -29.68 41.14 6.22
C LEU A 259 -29.11 39.96 7.02
N ILE A 260 -29.41 39.91 8.32
CA ILE A 260 -29.00 38.80 9.20
C ILE A 260 -29.63 37.49 8.73
N GLU A 261 -30.92 37.49 8.39
CA GLU A 261 -31.63 36.31 7.89
C GLU A 261 -31.07 35.84 6.54
N GLN A 262 -30.74 36.76 5.64
CA GLN A 262 -30.07 36.46 4.37
C GLN A 262 -28.68 35.84 4.57
N LYS A 263 -27.88 36.40 5.48
CA LYS A 263 -26.57 35.82 5.81
C LYS A 263 -26.70 34.45 6.45
N ARG A 264 -27.68 34.26 7.34
CA ARG A 264 -27.95 32.98 8.01
C ARG A 264 -28.40 31.91 7.01
N SER A 265 -29.33 32.23 6.11
CA SER A 265 -29.80 31.29 5.08
C SER A 265 -28.68 30.94 4.09
N LEU A 266 -27.85 31.90 3.68
CA LEU A 266 -26.68 31.64 2.85
C LEU A 266 -25.65 30.74 3.57
N ALA A 267 -25.40 31.00 4.85
CA ALA A 267 -24.49 30.19 5.66
C ALA A 267 -25.02 28.74 5.82
N GLN A 268 -26.32 28.57 6.06
CA GLN A 268 -26.96 27.26 6.11
C GLN A 268 -26.87 26.53 4.77
N LEU A 269 -27.05 27.23 3.64
CA LEU A 269 -26.91 26.63 2.32
C LEU A 269 -25.47 26.16 2.06
N ARG A 270 -24.47 26.97 2.42
CA ARG A 270 -23.05 26.58 2.33
C ARG A 270 -22.76 25.35 3.19
N GLN A 271 -23.25 25.35 4.43
CA GLN A 271 -23.11 24.21 5.33
C GLN A 271 -23.70 22.93 4.73
N ARG A 272 -24.92 22.99 4.17
CA ARG A 272 -25.54 21.83 3.49
C ARG A 272 -24.70 21.34 2.30
N GLN A 273 -24.14 22.25 1.50
CA GLN A 273 -23.28 21.89 0.38
C GLN A 273 -21.97 21.23 0.85
N GLU A 274 -21.38 21.70 1.95
CA GLU A 274 -20.20 21.10 2.56
C GLU A 274 -20.51 19.71 3.13
N ASP A 275 -21.61 19.58 3.89
CA ASP A 275 -22.07 18.31 4.43
C ASP A 275 -22.34 17.29 3.31
N TRP A 276 -22.97 17.73 2.21
CA TRP A 276 -23.19 16.88 1.04
C TRP A 276 -21.85 16.42 0.43
N LYS A 277 -20.89 17.32 0.21
CA LYS A 277 -19.56 16.95 -0.30
C LYS A 277 -18.84 15.97 0.63
N VAL A 278 -18.92 16.19 1.95
CA VAL A 278 -18.32 15.31 2.96
C VAL A 278 -18.97 13.92 2.93
N THR A 279 -20.30 13.83 2.82
CA THR A 279 -20.98 12.53 2.71
C THR A 279 -20.62 11.80 1.42
N GLN A 280 -20.50 12.51 0.28
CA GLN A 280 -20.03 11.94 -0.97
C GLN A 280 -18.60 11.39 -0.86
N MET A 281 -17.67 12.16 -0.29
CA MET A 281 -16.29 11.71 -0.07
C MET A 281 -16.24 10.49 0.85
N LYS A 282 -17.00 10.47 1.94
CA LYS A 282 -17.10 9.30 2.84
C LYS A 282 -17.60 8.06 2.09
N ARG A 283 -18.60 8.21 1.22
CA ARG A 283 -19.13 7.10 0.43
C ARG A 283 -18.10 6.54 -0.55
N VAL A 284 -17.40 7.41 -1.28
CA VAL A 284 -16.33 7.00 -2.20
C VAL A 284 -15.23 6.27 -1.43
N HIS A 285 -14.79 6.85 -0.31
CA HIS A 285 -13.76 6.24 0.53
C HIS A 285 -14.16 4.86 1.06
N LEU A 286 -15.41 4.69 1.51
CA LEU A 286 -15.91 3.38 1.95
C LEU A 286 -15.97 2.36 0.79
N SER A 287 -16.36 2.79 -0.40
CA SER A 287 -16.36 1.95 -1.60
C SER A 287 -14.93 1.52 -1.96
N GLU A 288 -13.97 2.44 -1.94
CA GLU A 288 -12.55 2.15 -2.19
C GLU A 288 -12.01 1.15 -1.16
N LEU A 289 -12.25 1.37 0.12
CA LEU A 289 -11.85 0.46 1.20
C LEU A 289 -12.42 -0.95 0.99
N HIS A 290 -13.69 -1.03 0.59
CA HIS A 290 -14.33 -2.31 0.29
C HIS A 290 -13.67 -3.00 -0.91
N THR A 291 -13.39 -2.28 -2.01
CA THR A 291 -12.69 -2.85 -3.17
C THR A 291 -11.27 -3.31 -2.83
N GLN A 292 -10.55 -2.54 -2.01
CA GLN A 292 -9.21 -2.89 -1.55
C GLN A 292 -9.25 -4.16 -0.70
N LYS A 293 -10.20 -4.27 0.24
CA LYS A 293 -10.40 -5.47 1.04
C LYS A 293 -10.69 -6.69 0.17
N GLN A 294 -11.59 -6.56 -0.81
CA GLN A 294 -11.89 -7.65 -1.75
C GLN A 294 -10.66 -8.07 -2.57
N ALA A 295 -9.85 -7.13 -3.04
CA ALA A 295 -8.62 -7.43 -3.78
C ALA A 295 -7.61 -8.20 -2.91
N LEU A 296 -7.45 -7.82 -1.63
CA LEU A 296 -6.61 -8.54 -0.67
C LEU A 296 -7.13 -9.95 -0.40
N GLU A 297 -8.45 -10.13 -0.23
CA GLU A 297 -9.07 -11.44 -0.05
C GLU A 297 -8.86 -12.34 -1.28
N GLN A 298 -9.00 -11.79 -2.50
CA GLN A 298 -8.73 -12.53 -3.74
C GLN A 298 -7.26 -12.94 -3.86
N GLN A 299 -6.33 -12.04 -3.54
CA GLN A 299 -4.90 -12.36 -3.53
C GLN A 299 -4.58 -13.47 -2.52
N ALA A 300 -5.15 -13.39 -1.31
CA ALA A 300 -4.98 -14.43 -0.29
C ALA A 300 -5.58 -15.77 -0.73
N ALA A 301 -6.74 -15.76 -1.38
CA ALA A 301 -7.36 -16.97 -1.94
C ALA A 301 -6.50 -17.60 -3.05
N ALA A 302 -5.94 -16.79 -3.95
CA ALA A 302 -5.05 -17.26 -5.01
C ALA A 302 -3.74 -17.84 -4.44
N GLN A 303 -3.16 -17.21 -3.41
CA GLN A 303 -1.99 -17.75 -2.71
C GLN A 303 -2.31 -19.10 -2.04
N ARG A 304 -3.48 -19.23 -1.40
CA ARG A 304 -3.94 -20.50 -0.81
C ARG A 304 -4.10 -21.58 -1.87
N SER A 305 -4.73 -21.28 -3.01
CA SER A 305 -4.90 -22.28 -4.07
C SER A 305 -3.57 -22.70 -4.68
N ALA A 306 -2.63 -21.77 -4.89
CA ALA A 306 -1.30 -22.07 -5.39
C ALA A 306 -0.51 -22.95 -4.41
N MET A 307 -0.61 -22.70 -3.10
CA MET A 307 0.00 -23.55 -2.08
C MET A 307 -0.60 -24.95 -2.05
N ASP A 308 -1.92 -25.07 -2.20
CA ASP A 308 -2.59 -26.36 -2.27
C ASP A 308 -2.23 -27.13 -3.54
N GLU A 309 -2.11 -26.46 -4.68
CA GLU A 309 -1.64 -27.06 -5.93
C GLU A 309 -0.18 -27.54 -5.81
N ALA A 310 0.71 -26.73 -5.24
CA ALA A 310 2.09 -27.12 -4.95
C ALA A 310 2.16 -28.33 -4.00
N ARG A 311 1.27 -28.41 -3.01
CA ARG A 311 1.16 -29.59 -2.12
C ARG A 311 0.68 -30.82 -2.89
N ARG A 312 -0.30 -30.69 -3.79
CA ARG A 312 -0.79 -31.78 -4.64
C ARG A 312 0.29 -32.26 -5.61
N SER A 313 0.98 -31.35 -6.28
CA SER A 313 2.08 -31.69 -7.20
C SER A 313 3.23 -32.37 -6.47
N LYS A 314 3.61 -31.90 -5.27
CA LYS A 314 4.58 -32.58 -4.40
C LYS A 314 4.15 -34.00 -4.05
N LYS A 315 2.89 -34.22 -3.68
CA LYS A 315 2.35 -35.56 -3.39
C LYS A 315 2.43 -36.48 -4.62
N ILE A 316 2.10 -35.98 -5.81
CA ILE A 316 2.17 -36.72 -7.07
C ILE A 316 3.63 -37.07 -7.40
N ALA A 317 4.55 -36.09 -7.33
CA ALA A 317 5.97 -36.30 -7.55
C ALA A 317 6.56 -37.33 -6.57
N HIS A 318 6.15 -37.27 -5.30
CA HIS A 318 6.55 -38.25 -4.29
C HIS A 318 6.09 -39.67 -4.63
N LYS A 319 4.83 -39.84 -5.08
CA LYS A 319 4.31 -41.14 -5.54
C LYS A 319 5.11 -41.67 -6.74
N TYR A 320 5.40 -40.84 -7.74
CA TYR A 320 6.22 -41.24 -8.87
C TYR A 320 7.64 -41.65 -8.44
N LEU A 321 8.24 -40.91 -7.51
CA LEU A 321 9.56 -41.22 -6.97
C LEU A 321 9.57 -42.53 -6.16
N GLN A 322 8.51 -42.82 -5.41
CA GLN A 322 8.35 -44.14 -4.76
C GLN A 322 8.25 -45.25 -5.81
N GLN A 323 7.42 -45.07 -6.85
CA GLN A 323 7.28 -46.04 -7.94
C GLN A 323 8.60 -46.26 -8.69
N THR A 324 9.40 -45.21 -8.94
CA THR A 324 10.71 -45.39 -9.59
C THR A 324 11.70 -46.11 -8.69
N PHE A 325 11.72 -45.83 -7.38
CA PHE A 325 12.54 -46.60 -6.44
C PHE A 325 12.13 -48.06 -6.33
N GLU A 326 10.83 -48.34 -6.30
CA GLU A 326 10.31 -49.71 -6.33
C GLU A 326 10.71 -50.42 -7.62
N LYS A 327 10.56 -49.77 -8.78
CA LYS A 327 10.99 -50.32 -10.07
C LYS A 327 12.49 -50.64 -10.08
N ILE A 328 13.34 -49.70 -9.65
CA ILE A 328 14.79 -49.92 -9.54
C ILE A 328 15.09 -51.09 -8.59
N ARG A 329 14.39 -51.20 -7.46
CA ARG A 329 14.58 -52.31 -6.52
C ARG A 329 14.17 -53.66 -7.12
N THR A 330 13.09 -53.70 -7.90
CA THR A 330 12.68 -54.92 -8.62
C THR A 330 13.65 -55.29 -9.73
N GLU A 331 14.15 -54.31 -10.48
CA GLU A 331 15.14 -54.52 -11.54
C GLU A 331 16.45 -55.06 -10.96
N LYS A 332 16.97 -54.44 -9.89
CA LYS A 332 18.14 -54.96 -9.16
C LYS A 332 17.92 -56.39 -8.65
N ARG A 333 16.74 -56.72 -8.11
CA ARG A 333 16.44 -58.09 -7.66
C ARG A 333 16.45 -59.07 -8.83
N ASN A 334 15.85 -58.71 -9.96
CA ASN A 334 15.83 -59.54 -11.17
C ASN A 334 17.24 -59.71 -11.76
N GLU A 335 18.06 -58.66 -11.77
CA GLU A 335 19.47 -58.74 -12.19
C GLU A 335 20.29 -59.66 -11.27
N GLU A 336 20.09 -59.57 -9.94
CA GLU A 336 20.71 -60.48 -8.99
C GLU A 336 20.28 -61.94 -9.22
N GLU A 337 18.99 -62.20 -9.45
CA GLU A 337 18.47 -63.53 -9.76
C GLU A 337 18.99 -64.05 -11.11
N ALA A 338 19.05 -63.21 -12.14
CA ALA A 338 19.63 -63.56 -13.44
C ALA A 338 21.13 -63.88 -13.31
N SER A 339 21.87 -63.08 -12.55
CA SER A 339 23.29 -63.34 -12.25
C SER A 339 23.48 -64.64 -11.48
N ARG A 340 22.61 -64.95 -10.51
CA ARG A 340 22.59 -66.26 -9.82
C ARG A 340 22.30 -67.40 -10.78
N ALA A 341 21.28 -67.28 -11.62
CA ALA A 341 20.94 -68.30 -12.60
C ALA A 341 22.08 -68.54 -13.61
N ASP A 342 22.75 -67.49 -14.07
CA ASP A 342 23.87 -67.61 -15.00
C ASP A 342 25.12 -68.20 -14.33
N THR A 343 25.39 -67.86 -13.06
CA THR A 343 26.45 -68.53 -12.30
C THR A 343 26.13 -70.01 -12.06
N GLU A 344 24.89 -70.37 -11.76
CA GLU A 344 24.46 -71.77 -11.68
C GLU A 344 24.60 -72.52 -13.01
N LYS A 345 24.21 -71.91 -14.15
CA LYS A 345 24.41 -72.49 -15.48
C LYS A 345 25.90 -72.70 -15.77
N LYS A 346 26.75 -71.72 -15.45
CA LYS A 346 28.21 -71.83 -15.57
C LYS A 346 28.72 -73.00 -14.74
N ILE A 347 28.34 -73.11 -13.47
CA ILE A 347 28.70 -74.23 -12.59
C ILE A 347 28.25 -75.57 -13.19
N LYS A 348 26.99 -75.70 -13.62
CA LYS A 348 26.46 -76.91 -14.26
C LYS A 348 27.23 -77.26 -15.54
N SER A 349 27.57 -76.27 -16.37
CA SER A 349 28.35 -76.48 -17.59
C SER A 349 29.78 -76.95 -17.29
N LEU A 350 30.43 -76.40 -16.25
CA LEU A 350 31.75 -76.82 -15.81
C LEU A 350 31.73 -78.24 -15.23
N LEU A 351 30.68 -78.59 -14.47
CA LEU A 351 30.47 -79.96 -14.00
C LEU A 351 30.23 -80.93 -15.16
N ASN A 352 29.41 -80.55 -16.15
CA ASN A 352 29.19 -81.36 -17.34
C ASN A 352 30.47 -81.53 -18.17
N LEU A 353 31.25 -80.46 -18.35
CA LEU A 353 32.55 -80.51 -19.03
C LEU A 353 33.52 -81.40 -18.27
N ARG A 354 33.60 -81.28 -16.94
CA ARG A 354 34.40 -82.17 -16.09
C ARG A 354 33.99 -83.63 -16.31
N ASN A 355 32.71 -83.94 -16.23
CA ASN A 355 32.19 -85.29 -16.45
C ASN A 355 32.48 -85.79 -17.88
N ALA A 356 32.40 -84.92 -18.89
CA ALA A 356 32.73 -85.25 -20.27
C ALA A 356 34.23 -85.50 -20.46
N ILE A 357 35.10 -84.71 -19.83
CA ILE A 357 36.55 -84.93 -19.80
C ILE A 357 36.87 -86.27 -19.13
N GLU A 358 36.24 -86.58 -17.99
CA GLU A 358 36.40 -87.86 -17.29
C GLU A 358 35.97 -89.04 -18.19
N ARG A 359 34.79 -88.99 -18.82
CA ARG A 359 34.33 -90.03 -19.76
C ARG A 359 35.22 -90.17 -21.00
N ASN A 360 35.68 -89.05 -21.56
CA ASN A 360 36.58 -89.06 -22.71
C ASN A 360 37.95 -89.61 -22.35
N LYS A 361 38.46 -89.38 -21.13
CA LYS A 361 39.71 -89.98 -20.66
C LYS A 361 39.64 -91.50 -20.68
N ASP A 362 38.54 -92.06 -20.19
CA ASP A 362 38.32 -93.51 -20.19
C ASP A 362 38.17 -94.05 -21.62
N THR A 363 37.44 -93.34 -22.47
CA THR A 363 37.26 -93.72 -23.89
C THR A 363 38.58 -93.64 -24.67
N LEU A 364 39.38 -92.59 -24.47
CA LEU A 364 40.68 -92.42 -25.13
C LEU A 364 41.69 -93.48 -24.65
N SER A 365 41.62 -93.86 -23.37
CA SER A 365 42.39 -94.99 -22.82
C SER A 365 42.05 -96.30 -23.54
N ILE A 366 40.75 -96.58 -23.76
CA ILE A 366 40.29 -97.76 -24.51
C ILE A 366 40.73 -97.70 -25.98
N GLN A 367 40.52 -96.55 -26.65
CA GLN A 367 40.91 -96.38 -28.06
C GLN A 367 42.42 -96.48 -28.28
N THR A 368 43.23 -95.93 -27.37
CA THR A 368 44.70 -96.05 -27.45
C THR A 368 45.15 -97.49 -27.22
N ALA A 369 44.49 -98.25 -26.34
CA ALA A 369 44.73 -99.69 -26.19
C ALA A 369 44.37 -100.48 -27.45
N GLN A 370 43.21 -100.19 -28.06
CA GLN A 370 42.76 -100.82 -29.31
C GLN A 370 43.69 -100.51 -30.49
N LYS A 371 44.08 -99.25 -30.69
CA LYS A 371 45.03 -98.86 -31.74
C LYS A 371 46.38 -99.56 -31.57
N ARG A 372 46.89 -99.67 -30.34
CA ARG A 372 48.13 -100.41 -30.05
C ARG A 372 48.01 -101.90 -30.38
N ALA A 373 46.84 -102.51 -30.21
CA ALA A 373 46.59 -103.89 -30.61
C ALA A 373 46.56 -104.03 -32.15
N GLN A 374 45.81 -103.17 -32.85
CA GLN A 374 45.75 -103.17 -34.32
C GLN A 374 47.11 -102.92 -34.97
N GLU A 375 47.92 -101.98 -34.43
CA GLU A 375 49.27 -101.75 -34.94
C GLU A 375 50.20 -102.96 -34.78
N ARG A 376 50.01 -103.76 -33.72
CA ARG A 376 50.76 -105.02 -33.55
C ARG A 376 50.34 -106.04 -34.60
N ASP A 377 49.04 -106.21 -34.82
CA ASP A 377 48.51 -107.13 -35.83
C ASP A 377 48.98 -106.78 -37.25
N VAL A 378 48.96 -105.49 -37.61
CA VAL A 378 49.45 -105.02 -38.93
C VAL A 378 50.96 -105.24 -39.08
N ARG A 379 51.77 -104.97 -38.05
CA ARG A 379 53.22 -105.25 -38.10
C ARG A 379 53.50 -106.74 -38.25
N ASP A 380 52.74 -107.58 -37.57
CA ASP A 380 52.92 -109.03 -37.67
C ASP A 380 52.46 -109.57 -39.03
N ALA A 381 51.39 -109.02 -39.62
CA ALA A 381 51.00 -109.32 -41.00
C ALA A 381 52.07 -108.90 -42.02
N GLN A 382 52.62 -107.68 -41.90
CA GLN A 382 53.71 -107.20 -42.76
C GLN A 382 54.96 -108.08 -42.64
N LYS A 383 55.32 -108.53 -41.43
CA LYS A 383 56.45 -109.46 -41.23
C LYS A 383 56.21 -110.83 -41.84
N ARG A 384 54.97 -111.35 -41.78
CA ARG A 384 54.61 -112.62 -42.46
C ARG A 384 54.72 -112.50 -43.98
N GLU A 385 54.23 -111.40 -44.54
CA GLU A 385 54.32 -111.13 -45.98
C GLU A 385 55.77 -110.95 -46.43
N GLN A 386 56.60 -110.22 -45.66
CA GLN A 386 58.05 -110.11 -45.91
C GLN A 386 58.74 -111.47 -45.95
N ARG A 387 58.46 -112.36 -44.98
CA ARG A 387 59.04 -113.71 -44.94
C ARG A 387 58.64 -114.56 -46.15
N SER A 388 57.36 -114.51 -46.55
CA SER A 388 56.89 -115.24 -47.74
C SER A 388 57.59 -114.78 -49.03
N ILE A 389 57.87 -113.47 -49.16
CA ILE A 389 58.56 -112.92 -50.34
C ILE A 389 60.06 -113.26 -50.33
N GLU A 390 60.69 -113.30 -49.14
CA GLU A 390 62.08 -113.75 -48.98
C GLU A 390 62.24 -115.24 -49.34
N GLU A 391 61.25 -116.08 -49.03
CA GLU A 391 61.21 -117.51 -49.43
C GLU A 391 61.11 -117.70 -50.96
N GLU A 392 60.51 -116.75 -51.68
CA GLU A 392 60.45 -116.73 -53.16
C GLU A 392 61.75 -116.22 -53.83
N GLY A 393 62.80 -115.93 -53.06
CA GLY A 393 64.13 -115.56 -53.56
C GLY A 393 64.27 -114.10 -54.02
N GLN A 394 63.28 -113.24 -53.73
CA GLN A 394 63.33 -111.80 -54.00
C GLN A 394 63.61 -111.00 -52.72
N ASN A 395 64.17 -109.79 -52.85
CA ASN A 395 64.38 -108.90 -51.70
C ASN A 395 63.03 -108.36 -51.19
N GLY A 396 62.54 -108.92 -50.09
CA GLY A 396 61.22 -108.63 -49.50
C GLY A 396 60.98 -107.16 -49.17
N LEU A 397 62.01 -106.43 -48.73
CA LEU A 397 61.90 -104.99 -48.44
C LEU A 397 61.69 -104.16 -49.70
N PHE A 398 62.41 -104.46 -50.77
CA PHE A 398 62.31 -103.72 -52.03
C PHE A 398 60.95 -103.96 -52.71
N TYR A 399 60.47 -105.22 -52.68
CA TYR A 399 59.16 -105.56 -53.22
C TYR A 399 58.02 -104.86 -52.47
N MET A 400 58.03 -104.88 -51.13
CA MET A 400 57.00 -104.22 -50.33
C MET A 400 56.97 -102.70 -50.55
N LEU A 401 58.14 -102.06 -50.66
CA LEU A 401 58.21 -100.62 -50.95
C LEU A 401 57.68 -100.30 -52.35
N ARG A 402 57.98 -101.17 -53.34
CA ARG A 402 57.44 -101.04 -54.70
C ARG A 402 55.92 -101.25 -54.74
N LYS A 403 55.40 -102.24 -54.01
CA LYS A 403 53.96 -102.51 -53.88
C LYS A 403 53.24 -101.32 -53.27
N GLN A 404 53.71 -100.80 -52.13
CA GLN A 404 53.13 -99.60 -51.49
C GLN A 404 53.18 -98.37 -52.40
N LYS A 405 54.26 -98.20 -53.19
CA LYS A 405 54.36 -97.11 -54.16
C LYS A 405 53.34 -97.27 -55.28
N ASN A 406 53.15 -98.49 -55.79
CA ASN A 406 52.15 -98.79 -56.81
C ASN A 406 50.73 -98.59 -56.28
N GLU A 407 50.41 -99.08 -55.07
CA GLU A 407 49.10 -98.87 -54.43
C GLU A 407 48.78 -97.38 -54.25
N LYS A 408 49.75 -96.58 -53.78
CA LYS A 408 49.59 -95.11 -53.71
C LYS A 408 49.37 -94.47 -55.08
N LEU A 409 50.04 -94.97 -56.12
CA LEU A 409 49.89 -94.46 -57.49
C LEU A 409 48.51 -94.84 -58.06
N GLU A 410 48.02 -96.04 -57.80
CA GLU A 410 46.67 -96.49 -58.16
C GLU A 410 45.58 -95.68 -57.43
N GLU A 411 45.74 -95.42 -56.13
CA GLU A 411 44.82 -94.56 -55.38
C GLU A 411 44.76 -93.14 -55.97
N MET A 412 45.91 -92.58 -56.35
CA MET A 412 45.98 -91.27 -57.00
C MET A 412 45.33 -91.29 -58.40
N GLN A 413 45.56 -92.34 -59.19
CA GLN A 413 44.94 -92.49 -60.51
C GLN A 413 43.41 -92.64 -60.40
N LYS A 414 42.91 -93.44 -59.45
CA LYS A 414 41.48 -93.61 -59.20
C LYS A 414 40.83 -92.28 -58.80
N ARG A 415 41.41 -91.55 -57.84
CA ARG A 415 40.91 -90.22 -57.45
C ARG A 415 40.89 -89.24 -58.62
N PHE A 416 41.90 -89.28 -59.48
CA PHE A 416 41.96 -88.41 -60.66
C PHE A 416 40.90 -88.79 -61.72
N ALA A 417 40.67 -90.08 -61.95
CA ALA A 417 39.62 -90.57 -62.85
C ALA A 417 38.22 -90.18 -62.33
N GLU A 418 37.94 -90.41 -61.04
CA GLU A 418 36.69 -89.99 -60.39
C GLU A 418 36.46 -88.48 -60.52
N GLN A 419 37.52 -87.68 -60.39
CA GLN A 419 37.44 -86.24 -60.55
C GLN A 419 37.20 -85.82 -62.01
N GLN A 420 37.79 -86.51 -63.00
CA GLN A 420 37.51 -86.25 -64.42
C GLN A 420 36.07 -86.60 -64.80
N ASP A 421 35.56 -87.74 -64.33
CA ASP A 421 34.19 -88.18 -64.60
C ASP A 421 33.17 -87.25 -63.92
N ALA A 422 33.43 -86.81 -62.69
CA ALA A 422 32.62 -85.79 -62.02
C ALA A 422 32.56 -84.48 -62.81
N ASN A 423 33.69 -84.03 -63.39
CA ASN A 423 33.73 -82.83 -64.22
C ASN A 423 32.99 -83.00 -65.56
N ARG A 424 33.10 -84.17 -66.22
CA ARG A 424 32.36 -84.46 -67.45
C ARG A 424 30.86 -84.44 -67.21
N LEU A 425 30.39 -85.08 -66.13
CA LEU A 425 28.99 -85.05 -65.71
C LEU A 425 28.54 -83.61 -65.44
N ALA A 426 29.34 -82.81 -64.73
CA ALA A 426 29.01 -81.41 -64.44
C ALA A 426 28.84 -80.55 -65.71
N ILE A 427 29.64 -80.78 -66.77
CA ILE A 427 29.51 -80.06 -68.05
C ILE A 427 28.22 -80.45 -68.78
N VAL A 428 27.90 -81.76 -68.86
CA VAL A 428 26.66 -82.25 -69.47
C VAL A 428 25.43 -81.67 -68.74
N ASP A 429 25.48 -81.66 -67.41
CA ASP A 429 24.41 -81.15 -66.56
C ASP A 429 24.20 -79.63 -66.75
N LYS A 430 25.29 -78.89 -67.03
CA LYS A 430 25.23 -77.46 -67.37
C LYS A 430 24.62 -77.20 -68.74
N ILE A 431 24.97 -77.99 -69.77
CA ILE A 431 24.39 -77.87 -71.12
C ILE A 431 22.89 -78.15 -71.09
N LEU A 432 22.45 -79.20 -70.40
CA LEU A 432 21.03 -79.54 -70.24
C LEU A 432 20.24 -78.43 -69.53
N LYS A 433 20.83 -77.77 -68.52
CA LYS A 433 20.22 -76.61 -67.85
C LYS A 433 20.08 -75.41 -68.79
N GLU A 434 21.13 -75.08 -69.53
CA GLU A 434 21.09 -73.97 -70.51
C GLU A 434 20.08 -74.22 -71.65
N GLU A 435 19.94 -75.46 -72.13
CA GLU A 435 18.98 -75.83 -73.17
C GLU A 435 17.53 -75.72 -72.66
N ASN A 436 17.24 -76.23 -71.46
CA ASN A 436 15.94 -76.08 -70.81
C ASN A 436 15.57 -74.60 -70.56
N GLU A 437 16.53 -73.76 -70.17
CA GLU A 437 16.30 -72.31 -70.03
C GLU A 437 16.00 -71.62 -71.37
N LYS A 438 16.71 -71.98 -72.44
CA LYS A 438 16.42 -71.47 -73.80
C LYS A 438 15.03 -71.89 -74.26
N GLU A 439 14.63 -73.13 -74.03
CA GLU A 439 13.29 -73.61 -74.40
C GLU A 439 12.19 -72.91 -73.58
N ARG A 440 12.41 -72.72 -72.27
CA ARG A 440 11.49 -71.96 -71.40
C ARG A 440 11.33 -70.51 -71.85
N LYS A 441 12.44 -69.83 -72.20
CA LYS A 441 12.42 -68.46 -72.75
C LYS A 441 11.69 -68.38 -74.10
N ARG A 442 11.85 -69.40 -74.96
CA ARG A 442 11.13 -69.54 -76.23
C ARG A 442 9.61 -69.68 -76.05
N ARG A 443 9.15 -70.37 -75.01
CA ARG A 443 7.71 -70.52 -74.68
C ARG A 443 7.09 -69.25 -74.09
N LEU A 444 7.83 -68.51 -73.26
CA LEU A 444 7.34 -67.32 -72.55
C LEU A 444 7.29 -66.06 -73.41
N TYR A 445 8.17 -65.92 -74.40
CA TYR A 445 8.22 -64.73 -75.26
C TYR A 445 8.26 -65.11 -76.75
N PRO A 446 7.13 -65.55 -77.34
CA PRO A 446 7.08 -65.90 -78.76
C PRO A 446 7.44 -64.72 -79.69
N GLU A 447 7.19 -63.49 -79.23
CA GLU A 447 7.41 -62.25 -79.98
C GLU A 447 8.89 -61.87 -80.10
N LEU A 448 9.74 -62.20 -79.11
CA LEU A 448 11.17 -61.90 -79.12
C LEU A 448 12.02 -62.92 -79.91
N TYR A 449 11.43 -64.05 -80.29
CA TYR A 449 12.12 -65.15 -81.00
C TYR A 449 11.53 -65.42 -82.39
N LYS A 450 10.95 -64.39 -83.04
CA LYS A 450 10.63 -64.43 -84.48
C LYS A 450 11.95 -64.36 -85.26
N SER A 451 12.24 -65.44 -86.00
CA SER A 451 13.48 -65.60 -86.76
C SER A 451 13.50 -64.63 -87.95
N THR A 452 14.30 -63.58 -87.85
CA THR A 452 14.81 -62.90 -89.05
C THR A 452 16.03 -63.66 -89.55
N THR A 453 15.97 -63.96 -90.84
CA THR A 453 16.92 -64.75 -91.60
C THR A 453 18.28 -64.07 -91.74
N ASN A 454 19.32 -64.83 -91.41
CA ASN A 454 20.60 -64.99 -92.12
C ASN A 454 21.46 -63.76 -92.45
N LYS A 455 22.69 -63.76 -91.92
CA LYS A 455 23.92 -63.65 -92.73
C LYS A 455 25.12 -64.28 -91.99
N PRO A 456 25.90 -65.17 -92.63
CA PRO A 456 27.06 -65.81 -92.03
C PRO A 456 28.25 -64.85 -92.06
N LEU A 457 28.91 -64.65 -90.91
CA LEU A 457 30.19 -63.95 -90.87
C LEU A 457 31.32 -64.96 -90.66
N THR A 458 32.18 -64.94 -91.66
CA THR A 458 33.31 -65.80 -91.97
C THR A 458 34.41 -65.74 -90.91
N MET A 459 34.94 -66.92 -90.59
CA MET A 459 36.15 -67.12 -89.78
C MET A 459 37.36 -66.46 -90.44
N SER A 460 37.96 -65.45 -89.80
CA SER A 460 39.32 -65.02 -90.12
C SER A 460 40.30 -65.80 -89.23
N THR A 461 41.04 -66.70 -89.87
CA THR A 461 42.22 -67.36 -89.31
C THR A 461 43.30 -66.33 -88.99
N SER A 462 43.66 -66.17 -87.72
CA SER A 462 44.96 -65.61 -87.33
C SER A 462 45.74 -66.66 -86.56
N THR A 463 46.80 -67.09 -87.22
CA THR A 463 47.79 -68.07 -86.83
C THR A 463 48.43 -67.81 -85.48
N ILE A 464 48.63 -68.92 -84.78
CA ILE A 464 49.58 -69.16 -83.70
C ILE A 464 50.98 -68.65 -84.08
N THR A 465 51.56 -67.81 -83.23
CA THR A 465 53.02 -67.68 -83.10
C THR A 465 53.40 -67.88 -81.65
N ARG A 466 54.07 -69.01 -81.41
CA ARG A 466 54.73 -69.42 -80.17
C ARG A 466 56.21 -69.01 -80.26
N PRO A 467 56.75 -68.22 -79.33
CA PRO A 467 58.16 -68.28 -78.95
C PRO A 467 58.29 -69.35 -77.84
N LYS A 468 58.90 -70.53 -78.03
CA LYS A 468 60.36 -70.79 -78.09
C LYS A 468 61.13 -69.96 -77.07
N ASP A 469 61.24 -70.47 -75.84
CA ASP A 469 62.41 -71.25 -75.40
C ASP A 469 62.46 -71.31 -73.87
N LEU A 470 62.24 -72.53 -73.38
CA LEU A 470 62.80 -73.04 -72.14
C LEU A 470 64.20 -73.56 -72.45
N ALA A 471 65.20 -73.09 -71.72
CA ALA A 471 66.32 -73.89 -71.24
C ALA A 471 67.10 -73.08 -70.18
N PRO A 472 67.80 -73.73 -69.23
CA PRO A 472 67.35 -74.90 -68.48
C PRO A 472 67.69 -74.80 -66.98
N ILE A 473 67.21 -75.84 -66.29
CA ILE A 473 67.55 -76.34 -64.96
C ILE A 473 69.07 -76.35 -64.68
N SER A 474 69.43 -75.88 -63.48
CA SER A 474 70.49 -76.39 -62.58
C SER A 474 70.19 -75.75 -61.20
N GLN A 475 70.02 -76.41 -60.06
CA GLN A 475 70.11 -77.78 -59.57
C GLN A 475 69.03 -77.96 -58.49
#